data_AF-A0A2W4WNJ8-F1
#
_entry.id   AF-A0A2W4WNJ8-F1
#
_cell.length_a   1.000
_cell.length_b   1.000
_cell.length_c   1.000
_cell.angle_alpha   90.00
_cell.angle_beta   90.00
_cell.angle_gamma   90.00
#
_symmetry.space_group_name_H-M   'P 1'
#
loop_
_entity.id
_entity.type
_entity.pdbx_description
1 polymer ?
#
loop_
_entity_poly.entity_id
_entity_poly.type
_entity_poly.pdbx_seq_one_letter_code
_entity_poly.pdbx_strand_id
1 'polypeptide(L)' 'MFFQAPAMPRKRRSYKIDERVIEAIARAAQKSNMSANKYLENLLFVHSKQVGELPMNAEPLGETRGGANQEKAHV' A
#
# COMPACT_ATOMS: atom_id res chain seq x y z
N MET A 1 -26.84 10.76 -10.64
CA MET A 1 -25.99 9.56 -10.82
C MET A 1 -24.81 9.68 -9.86
N PHE A 2 -24.68 8.77 -8.89
CA PHE A 2 -23.54 8.76 -7.98
C PHE A 2 -22.47 7.83 -8.55
N PHE A 3 -21.34 8.40 -8.98
CA PHE A 3 -20.16 7.61 -9.32
C PHE A 3 -19.52 7.13 -8.02
N GLN A 4 -19.79 5.89 -7.64
CA GLN A 4 -19.09 5.23 -6.55
C GLN A 4 -17.66 4.96 -7.03
N ALA A 5 -16.68 5.68 -6.49
CA ALA A 5 -15.27 5.39 -6.70
C ALA A 5 -15.03 3.91 -6.30
N PRO A 6 -14.36 3.11 -7.13
CA PRO A 6 -14.15 1.70 -6.81
C PRO A 6 -13.41 1.61 -5.48
N ALA A 7 -14.04 0.97 -4.49
CA ALA A 7 -13.34 0.57 -3.27
C ALA A 7 -12.13 -0.25 -3.73
N MET A 8 -10.92 0.19 -3.38
CA MET A 8 -9.69 -0.53 -3.70
C MET A 8 -9.34 -1.43 -2.51
N PRO A 9 -9.85 -2.67 -2.42
CA PRO A 9 -9.57 -3.54 -1.29
C PRO A 9 -8.09 -3.95 -1.29
N ARG A 10 -7.42 -3.79 -0.15
CA ARG A 10 -6.11 -4.41 0.06
C ARG A 10 -6.27 -5.93 0.01
N LYS A 11 -5.70 -6.57 -1.01
CA LYS A 11 -5.70 -8.04 -1.13
C LYS A 11 -4.41 -8.61 -0.57
N ARG A 12 -4.51 -9.54 0.38
CA ARG A 12 -3.34 -10.28 0.89
C ARG A 12 -2.86 -11.26 -0.18
N ARG A 13 -1.58 -11.17 -0.56
CA ARG A 13 -0.90 -12.14 -1.43
C ARG A 13 0.44 -12.52 -0.80
N SER A 14 0.75 -13.81 -0.81
CA SER A 14 2.01 -14.33 -0.27
C SER A 14 3.03 -14.47 -1.40
N TYR A 15 4.23 -13.92 -1.19
CA TYR A 15 5.38 -14.10 -2.07
C TYR A 15 6.51 -14.77 -1.29
N LYS A 16 7.31 -15.59 -1.97
CA LYS A 16 8.55 -16.13 -1.41
C LYS A 16 9.68 -15.14 -1.72
N ILE A 17 10.21 -14.49 -0.70
CA ILE A 17 11.27 -13.48 -0.81
C ILE A 17 12.47 -13.99 -0.01
N ASP A 18 13.68 -13.71 -0.50
CA ASP A 18 14.94 -13.99 0.20
C ASP A 18 14.97 -13.27 1.56
N GLU A 19 15.40 -13.97 2.61
CA GLU A 19 15.49 -13.47 3.97
C GLU A 19 16.34 -12.18 4.07
N ARG A 20 17.45 -12.12 3.33
CA ARG A 20 18.35 -10.94 3.31
C ARG A 20 17.62 -9.69 2.81
N VAL A 21 16.71 -9.88 1.85
CA VAL A 21 15.89 -8.81 1.28
C VAL A 21 14.83 -8.37 2.27
N ILE A 22 14.16 -9.31 2.95
CA ILE A 22 13.17 -9.00 4.00
C ILE A 22 13.81 -8.17 5.11
N GLU A 23 14.98 -8.58 5.59
CA GLU A 23 15.70 -7.83 6.62
C GLU A 23 16.16 -6.45 6.15
N ALA A 24 16.67 -6.34 4.91
CA ALA A 24 17.09 -5.07 4.35
C ALA A 24 15.92 -4.08 4.25
N ILE A 25 14.75 -4.56 3.82
CA ILE A 25 13.50 -3.79 3.77
C ILE A 25 13.06 -3.39 5.18
N ALA A 26 13.13 -4.29 6.16
CA ALA A 26 12.79 -3.98 7.54
C ALA A 26 13.68 -2.87 8.12
N ARG A 27 15.00 -2.95 7.89
CA ARG A 27 15.96 -1.90 8.29
C ARG A 27 15.69 -0.58 7.58
N ALA A 28 15.39 -0.61 6.28
CA ALA A 28 15.05 0.59 5.51
C ALA A 28 13.75 1.25 6.00
N ALA A 29 12.73 0.45 6.32
CA ALA A 29 11.47 0.92 6.85
C ALA A 29 11.64 1.60 8.23
N GLN A 30 12.47 1.02 9.11
CA GLN A 30 12.82 1.62 10.40
C GLN A 30 13.50 2.99 10.22
N LYS A 31 14.46 3.12 9.29
CA LYS A 31 15.11 4.41 8.98
C LYS A 31 14.12 5.46 8.49
N SER A 32 13.07 5.06 7.81
CA SER A 32 12.00 5.95 7.33
C SER A 32 10.84 6.12 8.30
N ASN A 33 10.93 5.58 9.53
CA ASN A 33 9.88 5.58 10.54
C ASN A 33 8.52 5.05 10.02
N MET A 34 8.58 4.01 9.19
CA MET A 34 7.43 3.35 8.55
C MET A 34 7.39 1.87 8.91
N SER A 35 6.22 1.24 8.79
CA SER A 35 6.13 -0.22 8.86
C SER A 35 6.75 -0.86 7.61
N ALA A 36 7.33 -2.06 7.76
CA ALA A 36 7.93 -2.80 6.65
C ALA A 36 6.93 -3.03 5.50
N ASN A 37 5.67 -3.32 5.83
CA ASN A 37 4.61 -3.50 4.84
C ASN A 37 4.31 -2.22 4.06
N LYS A 38 4.22 -1.06 4.74
CA LYS A 38 3.98 0.22 4.08
C LYS A 38 5.15 0.62 3.19
N TYR A 39 6.37 0.41 3.68
CA TYR A 39 7.57 0.69 2.90
C TYR A 39 7.63 -0.18 1.64
N LEU A 40 7.36 -1.48 1.77
CA LEU A 40 7.30 -2.40 0.65
C LEU A 40 6.21 -2.02 -0.36
N GLU A 41 5.01 -1.69 0.12
CA GLU A 41 3.89 -1.25 -0.74
C GLU A 41 4.27 0.01 -1.52
N ASN A 42 4.87 1.01 -0.87
CA ASN A 42 5.35 2.22 -1.53
C ASN A 42 6.43 1.93 -2.58
N LEU A 43 7.40 1.08 -2.26
CA LEU A 43 8.47 0.71 -3.19
C LEU A 43 7.90 0.02 -4.43
N LEU A 44 7.01 -0.95 -4.23
CA LEU A 44 6.32 -1.64 -5.33
C LEU A 44 5.44 -0.68 -6.14
N PHE A 45 4.76 0.24 -5.48
CA PHE A 45 3.89 1.21 -6.16
C PHE A 45 4.68 2.17 -7.05
N VAL A 46 5.80 2.70 -6.55
CA VAL A 46 6.72 3.55 -7.33
C VAL A 46 7.31 2.74 -8.49
N HIS A 47 7.74 1.51 -8.25
CA HIS A 47 8.28 0.66 -9.30
C HIS A 47 7.23 0.35 -10.38
N SER A 48 6.00 -0.01 -10.00
CA SER A 48 4.92 -0.27 -10.95
C SER A 48 4.53 0.96 -11.78
N LYS A 49 4.65 2.18 -11.22
CA LYS A 49 4.52 3.41 -12.02
C LYS A 49 5.63 3.58 -13.04
N GLN A 50 6.87 3.29 -12.64
CA GLN A 50 8.04 3.40 -13.53
C GLN A 50 7.98 2.41 -14.68
N VAL A 51 7.48 1.20 -14.42
CA VAL A 51 7.30 0.14 -15.45
C VAL A 51 6.07 0.39 -16.32
N GLY A 52 5.17 1.29 -15.92
CA GLY A 52 3.95 1.64 -16.68
C GLY A 52 2.74 0.77 -16.38
N GLU A 53 2.84 -0.15 -15.41
CA GLU A 53 1.74 -1.02 -14.94
C GLU A 53 0.72 -0.26 -14.08
N LEU A 54 1.15 0.86 -13.46
CA LEU A 54 0.26 1.81 -12.79
C LEU A 54 0.36 3.18 -13.46
N PRO A 55 -0.76 3.91 -13.58
CA PRO A 55 -0.72 5.23 -14.17
C PRO A 55 0.01 6.20 -13.23
N MET A 56 0.74 7.17 -13.80
CA MET A 56 1.63 8.06 -13.03
C MET A 56 0.87 8.91 -11.99
N ASN A 57 -0.41 9.16 -12.23
CA ASN A 57 -1.32 9.88 -11.34
C ASN A 57 -1.95 8.99 -10.24
N ALA A 58 -1.68 7.69 -10.21
CA ALA A 58 -2.18 6.82 -9.15
C ALA A 58 -1.56 7.23 -7.81
N GLU A 59 -2.33 7.29 -6.73
CA GLU A 59 -1.79 7.52 -5.39
C GLU A 59 -1.81 6.21 -4.59
N PRO A 60 -0.76 5.92 -3.80
CA PRO A 60 -0.77 4.75 -2.94
C PRO A 60 -1.89 4.88 -1.89
N LEU A 61 -2.50 3.76 -1.51
CA LEU A 61 -3.55 3.76 -0.49
C LEU A 61 -2.99 4.31 0.82
N GLY A 62 -3.58 5.41 1.31
CA GLY A 62 -3.17 6.07 2.56
C GLY A 62 -3.15 5.12 3.78
N GLU A 63 -2.40 5.49 4.81
CA GLU A 63 -2.32 4.68 6.04
C GLU A 63 -3.71 4.49 6.64
N THR A 64 -4.17 3.24 6.68
CA THR A 64 -5.26 2.88 7.59
C THR A 64 -4.62 2.60 8.94
N ARG A 65 -4.16 3.66 9.63
CA ARG A 65 -3.99 3.58 11.08
C ARG A 65 -5.39 3.35 11.63
N GLY A 66 -5.59 2.27 12.39
CA GLY A 66 -6.91 1.82 12.81
C GLY A 66 -7.76 2.96 13.37
N GLY A 67 -9.01 3.07 12.88
CA GLY A 67 -9.97 4.03 13.40
C GLY A 67 -10.69 4.87 12.34
N ALA A 68 -11.32 4.24 11.36
CA ALA A 68 -12.57 4.75 10.79
C ALA A 68 -13.21 3.60 10.00
N ASN A 69 -13.98 2.82 10.73
CA ASN A 69 -15.15 2.18 10.18
C ASN A 69 -15.98 3.32 9.56
N GLN A 70 -15.83 3.59 8.25
CA GLN A 70 -16.93 4.24 7.51
C GLN A 70 -17.99 3.19 7.24
N GLU A 71 -18.48 2.63 8.35
CA GLU A 71 -19.80 2.09 8.47
C GLU A 71 -20.74 3.29 8.34
N LYS A 72 -21.39 3.37 7.19
CA LYS A 72 -22.73 3.94 7.00
C LYS A 72 -23.10 5.14 7.88
N ALA A 73 -22.86 6.34 7.39
CA ALA A 73 -23.73 7.48 7.71
C ALA A 73 -24.79 7.61 6.61
N HIS A 74 -25.79 6.74 6.69
CA HIS A 74 -27.08 6.87 6.00
C HIS A 74 -28.13 6.29 6.96
N VAL A 75 -28.52 7.09 7.95
CA VAL A 75 -29.90 7.35 8.45
C VAL A 75 -29.81 8.64 9.27
#